data_AF-A0A4X2M039-F1
#
_entry.id   AF-A0A4X2M039-F1
#
_cell.length_a   1.000
_cell.length_b   1.000
_cell.length_c   1.000
_cell.angle_alpha   90.00
_cell.angle_beta   90.00
_cell.angle_gamma   90.00
#
_symmetry.space_group_name_H-M   'P 1'
#
loop_
_entity.id
_entity.type
_entity.pdbx_description
1 polymer ?
#
loop_
_entity_poly.entity_id
_entity_poly.type
_entity_poly.pdbx_seq_one_letter_code
_entity_poly.pdbx_strand_id
1 'polypeptide(L)'
;MVQLVNIMELSLLPQLKLLKNQLFMYVPGKLHDVEHALTDVGTGYYVEKSADDTKDFFKGKTVSLTKQMEKNQPTVQEKHAMKQAIMGMMSQKFQQLTVLGVSQTATAKA
;
A
#
# COMPACT_ATOMS: atom_id res chain seq x y z
N MET A 1 13.56 -3.97 -10.62
CA MET A 1 13.32 -5.33 -10.08
C MET A 1 12.52 -5.18 -8.80
N VAL A 2 11.26 -5.62 -8.79
CA VAL A 2 10.42 -5.60 -7.59
C VAL A 2 10.70 -6.89 -6.83
N GLN A 3 11.28 -6.78 -5.65
CA GLN A 3 11.45 -7.92 -4.76
C GLN A 3 10.06 -8.30 -4.23
N LEU A 4 9.46 -9.35 -4.80
CA LEU A 4 8.29 -10.02 -4.23
C LEU A 4 8.73 -10.67 -2.92
N VAL A 5 8.35 -10.07 -1.80
CA VAL A 5 8.49 -10.70 -0.48
C VAL A 5 7.58 -11.93 -0.47
N ASN A 6 8.19 -13.11 -0.41
CA ASN A 6 7.50 -14.39 -0.39
C ASN A 6 6.75 -14.54 0.95
N ILE A 7 5.42 -14.48 0.91
CA ILE A 7 4.53 -14.52 2.08
C ILE A 7 4.70 -15.82 2.90
N MET A 8 5.26 -16.88 2.31
CA MET A 8 5.54 -18.15 3.00
C MET A 8 6.62 -18.05 4.09
N GLU A 9 7.62 -17.17 3.95
CA GLU A 9 8.72 -17.02 4.92
C GLU A 9 8.27 -16.39 6.26
N LEU A 10 7.18 -15.62 6.25
CA LEU A 10 6.64 -15.01 7.48
C LEU A 10 5.95 -16.02 8.43
N SER A 11 5.74 -17.26 7.97
CA SER A 11 5.02 -18.30 8.73
C SER A 11 5.85 -18.99 9.83
N LEU A 12 7.16 -18.74 9.87
CA LEU A 12 8.11 -19.41 10.78
C LEU A 12 8.44 -18.63 12.06
N LEU A 13 7.86 -17.45 12.29
CA LEU A 13 8.08 -16.72 13.53
C LEU A 13 7.26 -17.33 14.69
N PRO A 14 7.89 -17.71 15.81
CA PRO A 14 7.20 -18.36 16.95
C PRO A 14 6.09 -17.50 17.56
N GLN A 15 6.19 -16.16 17.47
CA GLN A 15 5.13 -15.21 17.85
C GLN A 15 3.81 -15.41 17.08
N LEU A 16 3.82 -15.99 15.87
CA LEU A 16 2.60 -16.31 15.11
C LEU A 16 1.95 -17.64 15.53
N LYS A 17 2.68 -18.51 16.22
CA LYS A 17 2.18 -19.84 16.65
C LYS A 17 1.14 -19.71 17.76
N LEU A 18 1.28 -18.71 18.65
CA LEU A 18 0.35 -18.48 19.75
C LEU A 18 -1.03 -18.00 19.25
N LEU A 19 -1.07 -17.30 18.11
CA LEU A 19 -2.32 -16.83 17.49
C LEU A 19 -3.15 -17.96 16.85
N LYS A 20 -2.52 -19.10 16.52
CA LYS A 20 -3.21 -20.23 15.88
C LYS A 20 -4.14 -21.01 16.82
N ASN A 21 -3.96 -20.91 18.14
CA ASN A 21 -4.74 -21.69 19.12
C ASN A 21 -6.13 -21.12 19.44
N GLN A 22 -6.51 -19.98 18.86
CA GLN A 22 -7.86 -19.40 19.00
C GLN A 22 -8.78 -19.67 17.78
N LEU A 23 -8.26 -20.25 16.69
CA LEU A 23 -8.86 -20.07 15.35
C LEU A 23 -9.45 -21.31 14.67
N PHE A 24 -9.54 -22.47 15.31
CA PHE A 24 -9.95 -23.72 14.63
C PHE A 24 -11.09 -24.48 15.32
N MET A 25 -12.13 -23.79 15.78
CA MET A 25 -13.39 -24.42 16.18
C MET A 25 -14.48 -23.99 15.19
N TYR A 26 -15.04 -24.94 14.44
CA TYR A 26 -16.13 -24.70 13.49
C TYR A 26 -17.44 -25.23 14.07
N VAL A 27 -18.51 -24.43 14.00
CA VAL A 27 -19.86 -24.84 14.38
C VAL A 27 -20.64 -25.17 13.11
N PRO A 28 -21.19 -26.39 12.95
CA PRO A 28 -22.01 -26.72 11.79
C PRO A 28 -23.34 -25.96 11.84
N GLY A 29 -23.76 -25.42 10.69
CA GLY A 29 -25.02 -24.69 10.53
C GLY A 29 -25.61 -24.91 9.15
N LYS A 30 -26.90 -24.57 8.98
CA LYS A 30 -27.58 -24.60 7.69
C LYS A 30 -27.91 -23.18 7.26
N LEU A 31 -27.66 -22.86 5.99
CA LEU A 31 -28.06 -21.58 5.41
C LEU A 31 -29.57 -21.62 5.14
N HIS A 32 -30.28 -20.61 5.63
CA HIS A 32 -31.74 -20.53 5.50
C HIS A 32 -32.17 -19.65 4.32
N ASP A 33 -31.47 -18.54 4.09
CA ASP A 33 -31.78 -17.57 3.05
C ASP A 33 -30.51 -17.22 2.27
N VAL A 34 -30.60 -17.30 0.95
CA VAL A 34 -29.53 -16.96 -0.02
C VAL A 34 -29.89 -15.71 -0.83
N GLU A 35 -31.14 -15.27 -0.77
CA GLU A 35 -31.65 -14.13 -1.53
C GLU A 35 -31.36 -12.82 -0.81
N HIS A 36 -31.12 -12.86 0.50
CA HIS A 36 -30.76 -11.69 1.31
C HIS A 36 -29.37 -11.81 1.90
N ALA A 37 -28.63 -10.70 1.86
CA ALA A 37 -27.30 -10.59 2.40
C ALA A 37 -27.20 -9.37 3.32
N LEU A 38 -26.48 -9.54 4.43
CA LEU A 38 -26.17 -8.46 5.34
C LEU A 38 -25.01 -7.63 4.79
N THR A 39 -25.27 -6.37 4.44
CA THR A 39 -24.31 -5.46 3.81
C THR A 39 -23.81 -4.40 4.80
N ASP A 40 -22.49 -4.27 4.93
CA ASP A 40 -21.84 -3.19 5.69
C ASP A 40 -21.89 -1.86 4.94
N VAL A 41 -22.58 -0.89 5.53
CA VAL A 41 -22.74 0.46 4.99
C VAL A 41 -21.74 1.47 5.60
N GLY A 42 -20.98 1.06 6.62
CA GLY A 42 -20.02 1.89 7.34
C GLY A 42 -20.44 2.18 8.79
N THR A 43 -19.52 2.79 9.54
CA THR A 43 -19.71 3.23 10.95
C THR A 43 -20.25 2.15 11.92
N GLY A 44 -20.09 0.87 11.58
CA GLY A 44 -20.56 -0.27 12.37
C GLY A 44 -22.01 -0.68 12.11
N TYR A 45 -22.66 -0.13 11.07
CA TYR A 45 -24.04 -0.46 10.72
C TYR A 45 -24.10 -1.47 9.57
N TYR A 46 -25.07 -2.37 9.67
CA TYR A 46 -25.36 -3.39 8.69
C TYR A 46 -26.82 -3.29 8.24
N VAL A 47 -27.05 -3.46 6.95
CA VAL A 47 -28.38 -3.43 6.34
C VAL A 47 -28.57 -4.70 5.55
N GLU A 48 -29.68 -5.38 5.79
CA GLU A 48 -30.11 -6.52 4.98
C GLU A 48 -30.63 -6.02 3.62
N LYS A 49 -30.09 -6.58 2.55
CA LYS A 49 -30.41 -6.23 1.16
C LYS A 49 -30.57 -7.49 0.34
N SER A 50 -31.25 -7.40 -0.80
CA SER A 50 -31.25 -8.50 -1.76
C SER A 50 -29.82 -8.78 -2.24
N ALA A 51 -29.57 -10.03 -2.67
CA ALA A 51 -28.28 -10.44 -3.19
C ALA A 51 -27.86 -9.61 -4.40
N ASP A 52 -28.82 -9.20 -5.25
CA ASP A 52 -28.55 -8.37 -6.42
C ASP A 52 -28.23 -6.92 -6.06
N ASP A 53 -28.99 -6.30 -5.14
CA ASP A 53 -28.69 -4.95 -4.64
C ASP A 53 -27.32 -4.92 -3.95
N THR A 54 -26.97 -6.00 -3.24
CA THR A 54 -25.69 -6.16 -2.58
C THR A 54 -24.55 -6.21 -3.60
N LYS A 55 -24.70 -6.98 -4.69
CA LYS A 55 -23.72 -7.01 -5.79
C LYS A 55 -23.53 -5.63 -6.39
N ASP A 56 -24.60 -4.91 -6.66
CA ASP A 56 -24.53 -3.58 -7.28
C ASP A 56 -23.91 -2.54 -6.33
N PHE A 57 -24.19 -2.63 -5.03
CA PHE A 57 -23.52 -1.83 -4.02
C PHE A 57 -21.99 -2.07 -4.01
N PHE A 58 -21.55 -3.32 -4.07
CA PHE A 58 -20.11 -3.64 -4.13
C PHE A 58 -19.47 -3.22 -5.46
N LYS A 59 -20.16 -3.35 -6.60
CA LYS A 59 -19.70 -2.80 -7.88
C LYS A 59 -19.50 -1.28 -7.78
N GLY A 60 -20.45 -0.57 -7.18
CA GLY A 60 -20.36 0.88 -6.95
C GLY A 60 -19.17 1.26 -6.06
N LYS A 61 -18.92 0.51 -4.98
CA LYS A 61 -17.72 0.69 -4.13
C LYS A 61 -16.43 0.50 -4.92
N THR A 62 -16.35 -0.54 -5.76
CA THR A 62 -15.17 -0.79 -6.62
C THR A 62 -14.93 0.36 -7.60
N VAL A 63 -15.97 0.85 -8.29
CA VAL A 63 -15.85 1.99 -9.21
C VAL A 63 -15.38 3.25 -8.47
N SER A 64 -15.93 3.53 -7.30
CA SER A 64 -15.52 4.66 -6.47
C SER A 64 -14.05 4.56 -6.06
N LEU A 65 -13.60 3.38 -5.63
CA LEU A 65 -12.21 3.14 -5.25
C LEU A 65 -11.26 3.29 -6.44
N THR A 66 -11.61 2.74 -7.61
CA THR A 66 -10.82 2.91 -8.84
C THR A 66 -10.71 4.38 -9.22
N LYS A 67 -11.80 5.14 -9.18
CA LYS A 67 -11.79 6.58 -9.45
C LYS A 67 -10.88 7.36 -8.50
N GLN A 68 -10.85 6.98 -7.21
CA GLN A 68 -9.94 7.58 -6.24
C GLN A 68 -8.48 7.25 -6.55
N MET A 69 -8.20 6.01 -6.97
CA MET A 69 -6.85 5.60 -7.38
C MET A 69 -6.38 6.38 -8.62
N GLU A 70 -7.21 6.49 -9.65
CA GLU A 70 -6.92 7.24 -10.87
C GLU A 70 -6.66 8.73 -10.58
N LYS A 71 -7.47 9.34 -9.69
CA LYS A 71 -7.27 10.73 -9.27
C LYS A 71 -5.95 10.92 -8.51
N ASN A 72 -5.51 9.93 -7.73
CA ASN A 72 -4.31 10.02 -6.91
C ASN A 72 -3.02 9.68 -7.69
N GLN A 73 -3.13 8.92 -8.78
CA GLN A 73 -2.01 8.52 -9.63
C GLN A 73 -1.10 9.70 -10.08
N PRO A 74 -1.62 10.82 -10.61
CA PRO A 74 -0.77 11.95 -11.01
C PRO A 74 -0.03 12.58 -9.85
N THR A 75 -0.68 12.72 -8.68
CA THR A 75 -0.06 13.26 -7.46
C THR A 75 1.14 12.42 -7.03
N VAL A 76 1.02 11.08 -7.08
CA VAL A 76 2.13 10.18 -6.76
C VAL A 76 3.27 10.32 -7.77
N GLN A 77 2.96 10.41 -9.06
CA GLN A 77 3.96 10.59 -10.11
C GLN A 77 4.70 11.93 -9.99
N GLU A 78 3.98 13.02 -9.73
CA GLU A 78 4.56 14.35 -9.52
C GLU A 78 5.50 14.36 -8.30
N LYS A 79 5.06 13.82 -7.16
CA LYS A 79 5.89 13.73 -5.95
C LYS A 79 7.13 12.86 -6.19
N HIS A 80 6.99 11.79 -6.95
CA HIS A 80 8.13 10.96 -7.33
C HIS A 80 9.11 11.72 -8.24
N ALA A 81 8.63 12.40 -9.28
CA ALA A 81 9.48 13.19 -10.18
C ALA A 81 10.21 14.31 -9.44
N MET A 82 9.51 15.03 -8.55
CA MET A 82 10.11 16.07 -7.70
C MET A 82 11.21 15.50 -6.80
N LYS A 83 10.97 14.33 -6.19
CA LYS A 83 12.00 13.64 -5.39
C LYS A 83 13.23 13.32 -6.23
N GLN A 84 13.06 12.82 -7.45
CA GLN A 84 14.18 12.50 -8.35
C GLN A 84 14.96 13.75 -8.75
N ALA A 85 14.29 14.86 -9.05
CA ALA A 85 14.94 16.13 -9.36
C ALA A 85 15.79 16.65 -8.19
N ILE A 86 15.27 16.58 -6.95
CA ILE A 86 16.00 16.97 -5.74
C ILE A 86 17.25 16.10 -5.54
N MET A 87 17.12 14.78 -5.71
CA MET A 87 18.26 13.86 -5.59
C MET A 87 19.33 14.12 -6.66
N GLY A 88 18.92 14.46 -7.90
CA GLY A 88 19.81 14.87 -8.98
C GLY A 88 20.59 16.15 -8.64
N MET A 89 19.90 17.19 -8.19
CA MET A 89 20.53 18.45 -7.77
C MET A 89 21.47 18.27 -6.58
N MET A 90 21.10 17.42 -5.61
CA MET A 90 21.96 17.11 -4.46
C MET A 90 23.26 16.43 -4.91
N SER A 91 23.15 15.47 -5.84
CA SER A 91 24.32 14.77 -6.40
C SER A 91 25.23 15.72 -7.17
N GLN A 92 24.67 16.64 -7.95
CA GLN A 92 25.42 17.68 -8.68
C GLN A 92 26.14 18.64 -7.72
N LYS A 93 25.44 19.15 -6.68
CA LYS A 93 26.06 20.02 -5.67
C LYS A 93 27.18 19.30 -4.91
N PHE A 94 27.00 18.02 -4.58
CA PHE A 94 28.03 17.23 -3.92
C PHE A 94 29.28 17.09 -4.81
N GLN A 95 29.12 16.72 -6.08
CA GLN A 95 30.24 16.64 -7.03
C GLN A 95 30.97 17.98 -7.19
N GLN A 96 30.23 19.09 -7.26
CA GLN A 96 30.82 20.42 -7.39
C GLN A 96 31.61 20.83 -6.14
N LEU A 97 31.14 20.50 -4.94
CA LEU A 97 31.87 20.72 -3.69
C LEU A 97 33.14 19.85 -3.61
N THR A 98 33.07 18.60 -4.06
CA THR A 98 34.27 17.72 -4.11
C THR A 98 35.31 18.26 -5.08
N VAL A 99 34.90 18.80 -6.23
CA VAL A 99 35.83 19.41 -7.21
C VAL A 99 36.41 20.72 -6.70
N LEU A 100 35.63 21.57 -6.03
CA LEU A 100 36.10 22.83 -5.45
C LEU A 100 37.00 22.63 -4.21
N GLY A 101 36.84 21.52 -3.48
CA GLY A 101 37.73 21.13 -2.38
C GLY A 101 39.12 20.66 -2.83
N VAL A 102 39.33 20.39 -4.12
CA VAL A 102 40.63 19.96 -4.69
C VAL A 102 41.44 21.14 -5.25
N SER A 103 40.87 22.36 -5.35
CA SER A 103 41.57 23.53 -5.91
C SER A 103 42.38 24.35 -4.91
N GLN A 104 42.27 24.12 -3.59
CA GLN A 104 43.02 24.89 -2.59
C GLN A 104 44.36 24.28 -2.13
N THR A 105 44.71 23.06 -2.53
CA THR A 105 45.97 22.40 -2.11
C THR A 105 47.09 22.44 -3.16
N ALA A 106 46.87 23.03 -4.35
CA ALA A 106 47.85 23.02 -5.44
C ALA A 106 48.70 24.30 -5.62
N THR A 107 48.46 25.40 -4.88
CA THR A 107 49.24 26.65 -5.05
C THR A 107 50.10 27.06 -3.84
N ALA A 108 50.25 26.19 -2.83
CA ALA A 108 51.11 26.45 -1.67
C ALA A 108 52.31 25.48 -1.64
N LYS A 109 53.14 25.49 -2.69
CA LYS A 109 54.54 25.04 -2.66
C LYS A 109 55.25 25.53 -3.93
N ALA A 110 55.78 26.75 -3.85
CA ALA A 110 56.82 27.27 -4.73
C ALA A 110 57.94 27.80 -3.82
#